data_AF-A0A256ZVB9-F1
#
_entry.id   AF-A0A256ZVB9-F1
#
_cell.length_a   1.000
_cell.length_b   1.000
_cell.length_c   1.000
_cell.angle_alpha   90.00
_cell.angle_beta   90.00
_cell.angle_gamma   90.00
#
_symmetry.space_group_name_H-M   'P 1'
#
loop_
_entity.id
_entity.type
_entity.pdbx_description
1 polymer ?
#
loop_
_entity_poly.entity_id
_entity_poly.type
_entity_poly.pdbx_seq_one_letter_code
_entity_poly.pdbx_strand_id
1 'polypeptide(L)'
;MGILFASLSSLQILRNPLKKPILKKPKIKIDTSRGELTRTIILFGVKKLTPKQKELLTYIYKIGQAKTLTYLARKYSEETGLSYSTVKWNLRELRDLNLITGGDVNNKGEPVRLTEAGLLLVDYLRKNHF
;
A
#
# COMPACT_ATOMS: atom_id res chain seq x y z
N MET A 1 -44.36 -24.09 -62.01
CA MET A 1 -43.01 -23.89 -61.44
C MET A 1 -42.93 -22.49 -60.86
N GLY A 2 -43.47 -22.32 -59.65
CA GLY A 2 -43.61 -21.02 -58.98
C GLY A 2 -42.47 -20.81 -57.99
N ILE A 3 -41.86 -19.64 -58.08
CA ILE A 3 -40.69 -19.19 -57.33
C ILE A 3 -41.12 -18.93 -55.87
N LEU A 4 -40.50 -19.60 -54.90
CA LEU A 4 -40.66 -19.28 -53.48
C LEU A 4 -39.97 -17.94 -53.19
N PHE A 5 -40.76 -16.87 -53.12
CA PHE A 5 -40.37 -15.63 -52.46
C PHE A 5 -40.33 -15.87 -50.94
N ALA A 6 -39.12 -15.90 -50.38
CA ALA A 6 -38.94 -15.80 -48.94
C ALA A 6 -39.46 -14.43 -48.48
N SER A 7 -40.56 -14.44 -47.73
CA SER A 7 -41.16 -13.26 -47.10
C SER A 7 -40.14 -12.58 -46.18
N LEU A 8 -39.61 -11.44 -46.62
CA LEU A 8 -38.98 -10.44 -45.79
C LEU A 8 -40.05 -9.78 -44.90
N SER A 9 -40.43 -10.40 -43.79
CA SER A 9 -41.32 -9.78 -42.79
C SER A 9 -41.18 -10.39 -41.37
N SER A 10 -39.96 -10.79 -40.98
CA SER A 10 -39.73 -11.28 -39.59
C SER A 10 -38.39 -10.86 -39.00
N LEU A 11 -37.64 -9.96 -39.65
CA LEU A 11 -36.27 -9.57 -39.29
C LEU A 11 -36.19 -8.22 -38.55
N GLN A 12 -37.14 -7.95 -37.64
CA GLN A 12 -37.14 -6.73 -36.83
C GLN A 12 -37.36 -6.93 -35.32
N ILE A 13 -37.16 -8.14 -34.80
CA ILE A 13 -37.30 -8.38 -33.36
C ILE A 13 -36.01 -9.04 -32.86
N LEU A 14 -35.38 -8.38 -31.87
CA LEU A 14 -34.15 -8.72 -31.13
C LEU A 14 -32.82 -8.08 -31.60
N ARG A 15 -32.81 -6.76 -31.80
CA ARG A 15 -31.71 -5.94 -31.28
C ARG A 15 -32.05 -5.52 -29.84
N ASN A 16 -31.87 -6.43 -28.90
CA ASN A 16 -31.89 -6.09 -27.48
C ASN A 16 -30.43 -6.07 -27.00
N PRO A 17 -29.78 -4.91 -26.83
CA PRO A 17 -28.46 -4.89 -26.22
C PRO A 17 -28.63 -5.39 -24.79
N LEU A 18 -27.98 -6.50 -24.46
CA LEU A 18 -27.90 -7.04 -23.10
C LEU A 18 -27.64 -5.89 -22.12
N LYS A 19 -28.67 -5.41 -21.41
CA LYS A 19 -28.50 -4.54 -20.26
C LYS A 19 -27.73 -5.36 -19.24
N LYS A 20 -26.42 -5.14 -19.15
CA LYS A 20 -25.59 -5.70 -18.08
C LYS A 20 -26.29 -5.39 -16.75
N PRO A 21 -26.46 -6.36 -15.85
CA PRO A 21 -26.98 -6.06 -14.53
C PRO A 21 -26.08 -5.00 -13.91
N ILE A 22 -26.65 -3.83 -13.63
CA ILE A 22 -25.98 -2.80 -12.86
C ILE A 22 -25.84 -3.42 -11.47
N LEU A 23 -24.67 -4.01 -11.19
CA LEU A 23 -24.27 -4.32 -9.83
C LEU A 23 -24.35 -2.98 -9.08
N LYS A 24 -25.39 -2.82 -8.25
CA LYS A 24 -25.46 -1.72 -7.31
C LYS A 24 -24.18 -1.83 -6.48
N LYS A 25 -23.22 -0.94 -6.72
CA LYS A 25 -22.03 -0.84 -5.87
C LYS A 25 -22.55 -0.77 -4.43
N PRO A 26 -22.11 -1.66 -3.53
CA PRO A 26 -22.54 -1.57 -2.15
C PRO A 26 -22.25 -0.14 -1.69
N LYS A 27 -23.27 0.54 -1.15
CA LYS A 27 -23.06 1.78 -0.39
C LYS A 27 -22.29 1.36 0.86
N ILE A 28 -20.97 1.28 0.73
CA ILE A 28 -20.08 1.15 1.87
C ILE A 28 -20.34 2.41 2.69
N LYS A 29 -21.00 2.26 3.84
CA LYS A 29 -20.94 3.29 4.87
C LYS A 29 -19.47 3.37 5.24
N ILE A 30 -18.76 4.36 4.72
CA ILE A 30 -17.40 4.66 5.16
C ILE A 30 -17.55 4.99 6.63
N ASP A 31 -17.13 4.06 7.47
CA ASP A 31 -17.16 4.20 8.92
C ASP A 31 -16.28 5.41 9.28
N THR A 32 -16.93 6.53 9.64
CA THR A 32 -16.26 7.78 10.00
C THR A 32 -15.17 7.56 11.05
N SER A 33 -15.30 6.53 11.90
CA SER A 33 -14.29 6.19 12.91
C SER A 33 -12.96 5.70 12.32
N ARG A 34 -13.00 4.95 11.20
CA ARG A 34 -11.77 4.52 10.50
C ARG A 34 -11.01 5.71 9.91
N GLY A 35 -11.74 6.72 9.45
CA GLY A 35 -11.15 7.95 8.92
C GLY A 35 -10.39 8.74 9.99
N GLU A 36 -11.00 8.93 11.16
CA GLU A 36 -10.37 9.62 12.28
C GLU A 36 -9.18 8.86 12.86
N LEU A 37 -9.26 7.52 12.99
CA LEU A 37 -8.13 6.72 13.46
C LEU A 37 -6.95 6.78 12.48
N THR A 38 -7.22 6.66 11.19
CA THR A 38 -6.20 6.79 10.14
C THR A 38 -5.51 8.15 10.21
N ARG A 39 -6.30 9.22 10.34
CA ARG A 39 -5.78 10.59 10.50
C ARG A 39 -4.92 10.71 11.75
N THR A 40 -5.38 10.14 12.87
CA THR A 40 -4.65 10.17 14.14
C THR A 40 -3.31 9.44 14.04
N ILE A 41 -3.27 8.25 13.42
CA ILE A 41 -2.02 7.49 13.18
C ILE A 41 -1.05 8.32 12.35
N ILE A 42 -1.52 8.95 11.27
CA ILE A 42 -0.70 9.80 10.41
C ILE A 42 -0.12 10.98 11.21
N LEU A 43 -0.97 11.73 11.91
CA LEU A 43 -0.55 12.90 12.69
C LEU A 43 0.44 12.52 13.80
N PHE A 44 0.18 11.40 14.48
CA PHE A 44 1.08 10.90 15.52
C PHE A 44 2.42 10.48 14.92
N GLY A 45 2.43 9.71 13.83
CA GLY A 45 3.65 9.31 13.12
C GLY A 45 4.46 10.51 12.63
N VAL A 46 3.81 11.51 12.04
CA VAL A 46 4.46 12.74 11.57
C VAL A 46 5.10 13.51 12.73
N LYS A 47 4.45 13.56 13.89
CA LYS A 47 4.96 14.28 15.07
C LYS A 47 6.04 13.50 15.83
N LYS A 48 5.90 12.18 15.91
CA LYS A 48 6.76 11.31 16.73
C LYS A 48 8.04 10.88 16.02
N LEU A 49 7.99 10.64 14.71
CA LEU A 49 9.16 10.19 13.96
C LEU A 49 10.14 11.34 13.70
N THR A 50 11.43 11.05 13.86
CA THR A 50 12.50 11.95 13.46
C THR A 50 12.56 12.08 11.92
N PRO A 51 13.19 13.13 11.36
CA PRO A 51 13.38 13.25 9.92
C PRO A 51 14.05 12.01 9.31
N LYS A 52 15.06 11.45 9.98
CA LYS A 52 15.75 10.24 9.52
C LYS A 52 14.90 8.98 9.57
N GLN A 53 14.01 8.86 10.55
CA GLN A 53 13.05 7.74 10.57
C GLN A 53 12.03 7.84 9.43
N LYS A 54 11.54 9.04 9.12
CA LYS A 54 10.65 9.29 7.97
C LYS A 54 11.33 8.98 6.64
N GLU A 55 12.58 9.42 6.50
CA GLU A 55 13.43 9.16 5.34
C GLU A 55 13.63 7.65 5.15
N LEU A 56 14.02 6.94 6.22
CA LEU A 56 14.23 5.49 6.21
C LEU A 56 12.95 4.71 5.91
N LEU A 57 11.81 5.11 6.47
CA LEU A 57 10.52 4.46 6.18
C LEU A 57 10.15 4.62 4.69
N THR A 58 10.38 5.81 4.13
CA THR A 58 10.18 6.08 2.70
C THR A 58 11.18 5.32 1.83
N TYR A 59 12.41 5.15 2.30
CA TYR A 59 13.43 4.34 1.63
C TYR A 59 13.03 2.87 1.55
N ILE A 60 12.50 2.29 2.63
CA ILE A 60 11.97 0.90 2.67
C ILE A 60 10.87 0.71 1.62
N TYR A 61 9.99 1.71 1.46
CA TYR A 61 8.97 1.68 0.41
C TYR A 61 9.59 1.64 -1.00
N LYS A 62 10.60 2.49 -1.27
CA LYS A 62 11.23 2.62 -2.60
C LYS A 62 12.02 1.38 -3.01
N ILE A 63 12.79 0.79 -2.11
CA ILE A 63 13.64 -0.37 -2.42
C ILE A 63 12.83 -1.66 -2.63
N GLY A 64 11.55 -1.65 -2.23
CA GLY A 64 10.66 -2.80 -2.33
C GLY A 64 10.79 -3.76 -1.15
N GLN A 65 9.77 -4.61 -1.01
CA GLN A 65 9.73 -5.65 0.01
C GLN A 65 10.67 -6.81 -0.37
N ALA A 66 10.92 -7.74 0.55
CA ALA A 66 11.81 -8.90 0.39
C ALA A 66 13.30 -8.70 0.72
N LYS A 67 13.65 -7.67 1.51
CA LYS A 67 15.02 -7.48 2.04
C LYS A 67 15.04 -7.59 3.56
N THR A 68 16.06 -8.23 4.13
CA THR A 68 16.20 -8.36 5.59
C THR A 68 16.60 -7.03 6.24
N LEU A 69 16.37 -6.91 7.55
CA LEU A 69 16.82 -5.74 8.33
C LEU A 69 18.32 -5.48 8.20
N THR A 70 19.13 -6.54 8.23
CA THR A 70 20.59 -6.47 8.08
C THR A 70 20.98 -5.88 6.72
N TYR A 71 20.33 -6.34 5.64
CA TYR A 71 20.57 -5.82 4.31
C TYR A 71 20.19 -4.34 4.21
N LEU A 72 19.00 -3.97 4.70
CA LEU A 72 18.53 -2.59 4.68
C LEU A 72 19.43 -1.68 5.50
N ALA A 73 19.86 -2.13 6.67
CA ALA A 73 20.77 -1.38 7.53
C ALA A 73 22.10 -1.10 6.83
N ARG A 74 22.67 -2.12 6.18
CA ARG A 74 23.94 -1.99 5.48
C ARG A 74 23.82 -1.04 4.30
N LYS A 75 22.84 -1.29 3.43
CA LYS A 75 22.67 -0.50 2.21
C LYS A 75 22.35 0.96 2.50
N TYR A 76 21.46 1.23 3.45
CA TYR A 76 21.12 2.61 3.82
C TYR A 76 22.30 3.32 4.52
N SER A 77 23.10 2.60 5.31
CA SER A 77 24.34 3.13 5.91
C SER A 77 25.36 3.51 4.83
N GLU A 78 25.57 2.65 3.83
CA GLU A 78 26.46 2.90 2.68
C GLU A 78 25.99 4.11 1.85
N GLU A 79 24.68 4.23 1.60
CA GLU A 79 24.13 5.32 0.76
C GLU A 79 24.08 6.68 1.46
N THR A 80 23.97 6.71 2.80
CA THR A 80 23.77 7.97 3.56
C THR A 80 24.96 8.39 4.41
N GLY A 81 25.96 7.52 4.59
CA GLY A 81 27.08 7.73 5.51
C GLY A 81 26.72 7.63 7.00
N LEU A 82 25.46 7.30 7.34
CA LEU A 82 25.06 7.04 8.73
C LEU A 82 25.72 5.77 9.26
N SER A 83 26.07 5.73 10.55
CA SER A 83 26.65 4.52 11.12
C SER A 83 25.66 3.36 11.12
N TYR A 84 26.16 2.16 10.82
CA TYR A 84 25.35 0.95 10.74
C TYR A 84 24.52 0.67 12.01
N SER A 85 25.08 0.95 13.19
CA SER A 85 24.38 0.83 14.47
C SER A 85 23.19 1.80 14.59
N THR A 86 23.36 3.04 14.12
CA THR A 86 22.28 4.04 14.09
C THR A 86 21.15 3.61 13.16
N VAL A 87 21.47 3.06 11.98
CA VAL A 87 20.43 2.57 11.07
C VAL A 87 19.68 1.38 11.67
N LYS A 88 20.40 0.43 12.27
CA LYS A 88 19.77 -0.70 12.99
C LYS A 88 18.86 -0.25 14.12
N TRP A 89 19.27 0.78 14.86
CA TRP A 89 18.44 1.34 15.93
C TRP A 89 17.16 1.95 15.36
N ASN A 90 17.25 2.76 14.31
CA ASN A 90 16.07 3.33 13.65
C ASN A 90 15.14 2.25 13.08
N LEU A 91 15.67 1.21 12.45
CA LEU A 91 14.86 0.09 11.96
C LEU A 91 14.15 -0.65 13.11
N ARG A 92 14.81 -0.80 14.26
CA ARG A 92 14.18 -1.38 15.45
C ARG A 92 13.02 -0.51 15.93
N GLU A 93 13.23 0.80 16.09
CA GLU A 93 12.18 1.73 16.51
C GLU A 93 10.97 1.71 15.57
N LEU A 94 11.20 1.69 14.25
CA LEU A 94 10.12 1.60 13.27
C LEU A 94 9.33 0.29 13.41
N ARG A 95 9.99 -0.81 13.76
CA ARG A 95 9.34 -2.11 14.01
C ARG A 95 8.58 -2.11 15.33
N ASP A 96 9.16 -1.55 16.38
CA ASP A 96 8.56 -1.47 17.71
C ASP A 96 7.32 -0.56 17.71
N LEU A 97 7.29 0.45 16.82
CA LEU A 97 6.11 1.26 16.51
C LEU A 97 5.10 0.58 15.56
N ASN A 98 5.34 -0.68 15.17
CA ASN A 98 4.52 -1.45 14.25
C ASN A 98 4.29 -0.77 12.89
N LEU A 99 5.28 0.00 12.40
CA LEU A 99 5.27 0.59 11.06
C LEU A 99 5.90 -0.35 10.02
N ILE A 100 6.80 -1.22 10.48
CA ILE A 100 7.36 -2.31 9.68
C ILE A 100 7.29 -3.63 10.43
N THR A 101 7.28 -4.73 9.69
CA THR A 101 7.60 -6.07 10.19
C THR A 101 8.94 -6.52 9.64
N GLY A 102 9.52 -7.58 10.21
CA GLY A 102 10.78 -8.16 9.75
C GLY A 102 11.45 -9.00 10.85
N GLY A 103 12.52 -9.70 10.49
CA GLY A 103 13.10 -10.71 11.39
C GLY A 103 13.61 -10.19 12.72
N ASP A 104 13.54 -11.01 13.75
CA ASP A 104 13.99 -10.69 15.11
C ASP A 104 14.96 -11.74 15.67
N VAL A 105 15.12 -11.79 16.99
CA VAL A 105 16.00 -12.76 17.65
C VAL A 105 15.49 -14.19 17.49
N ASN A 106 14.17 -14.38 17.44
CA ASN A 106 13.49 -15.67 17.37
C ASN A 106 13.20 -16.09 15.92
N ASN A 107 12.94 -15.13 15.02
CA ASN A 107 12.67 -15.39 13.61
C ASN A 107 13.63 -14.64 12.70
N LYS A 108 14.79 -15.24 12.42
CA LYS A 108 15.86 -14.65 11.61
C LYS A 108 15.56 -14.79 10.12
N GLY A 109 16.05 -13.83 9.33
CA GLY A 109 15.97 -13.91 7.86
C GLY A 109 14.65 -13.44 7.26
N GLU A 110 13.64 -13.13 8.08
CA GLU A 110 12.38 -12.59 7.57
C GLU A 110 12.56 -11.24 6.87
N PRO A 111 11.98 -11.07 5.68
CA PRO A 111 12.06 -9.83 4.95
C PRO A 111 11.25 -8.74 5.65
N VAL A 112 11.75 -7.51 5.53
CA VAL A 112 11.06 -6.32 5.99
C VAL A 112 9.88 -6.02 5.08
N ARG A 113 8.74 -5.71 5.71
CA ARG A 113 7.52 -5.26 5.03
C ARG A 113 6.96 -4.05 5.78
N LEU A 114 6.29 -3.16 5.05
CA LEU A 114 5.49 -2.11 5.68
C LEU A 114 4.18 -2.72 6.18
N THR A 115 3.76 -2.34 7.37
CA THR A 115 2.41 -2.62 7.86
C THR A 115 1.40 -1.69 7.17
N GLU A 116 0.12 -1.88 7.41
CA GLU A 116 -0.92 -0.95 6.93
C GLU A 116 -0.68 0.48 7.47
N ALA A 117 -0.33 0.61 8.76
CA ALA A 117 0.04 1.88 9.37
C ALA A 117 1.29 2.50 8.72
N GLY A 118 2.31 1.69 8.44
CA GLY A 118 3.52 2.13 7.73
C GLY A 118 3.22 2.63 6.31
N LEU A 119 2.35 1.93 5.57
CA LEU A 119 1.93 2.34 4.23
C LEU A 119 1.17 3.66 4.24
N LEU A 120 0.20 3.81 5.14
CA LEU A 120 -0.56 5.06 5.30
C LEU A 120 0.35 6.26 5.56
N LEU A 121 1.34 6.07 6.45
CA LEU A 121 2.29 7.13 6.79
C LEU A 121 3.22 7.47 5.63
N VAL A 122 3.77 6.46 4.94
CA VAL A 122 4.63 6.69 3.75
C VAL A 122 3.87 7.41 2.65
N ASP A 123 2.63 7.00 2.36
CA ASP A 123 1.82 7.66 1.34
C ASP A 123 1.54 9.12 1.69
N TYR A 124 1.33 9.43 2.97
CA TYR A 124 1.22 10.80 3.43
C TYR A 124 2.54 11.57 3.27
N LEU A 125 3.67 11.01 3.71
CA LEU A 125 4.98 11.67 3.63
C LEU A 125 5.36 11.99 2.18
N ARG A 126 5.13 11.05 1.25
CA ARG A 126 5.42 11.22 -0.18
C ARG A 126 4.58 12.31 -0.84
N LYS A 127 3.31 12.47 -0.43
CA LYS A 127 2.40 13.50 -0.97
C LYS A 127 2.70 14.90 -0.45
N ASN A 128 3.34 15.00 0.72
CA ASN A 128 3.56 16.28 1.41
C ASN A 128 5.04 16.73 1.43
N HIS A 129 5.90 16.10 0.63
CA HIS A 129 7.32 16.47 0.43
C HIS A 129 8.12 16.72 1.73
N PHE A 130 8.09 15.75 2.65
CA PHE A 130 9.01 15.70 3.78
C PHE A 130 10.36 15.11 3.41
#